data_AF-A0A653SK24-F1
#
_entry.id   AF-A0A653SK24-F1
#
_cell.length_a   1.000
_cell.length_b   1.000
_cell.length_c   1.000
_cell.angle_alpha   90.00
_cell.angle_beta   90.00
_cell.angle_gamma   90.00
#
_symmetry.space_group_name_H-M   'P 1'
#
loop_
_entity.id
_entity.type
_entity.pdbx_description
1 polymer ?
#
loop_
_entity_poly.entity_id
_entity_poly.type
_entity_poly.pdbx_seq_one_letter_code
_entity_poly.pdbx_strand_id
1 'polypeptide(L)'
;MFKVADVVAVGPDQAKALHARYAKRAQPFGLTLEELDFKHFPMHNGHPGIPVKAWLRFPNCAELVDGEVFAWTAKAAEVTWKDGPYTYRTWVWASAVTRRKEVAGRNLGERVRNDSNNE
;
A
#
# COMPACT_ATOMS: atom_id res chain seq x y z
N MET A 1 10.95 42.03 -1.38
CA MET A 1 10.49 41.09 -2.42
C MET A 1 10.85 39.68 -1.97
N PHE A 2 9.82 38.87 -1.71
CA PHE A 2 9.76 37.45 -1.30
C PHE A 2 10.49 36.96 -0.03
N LYS A 3 9.67 36.42 0.88
CA LYS A 3 9.94 35.95 2.24
C LYS A 3 10.43 34.50 2.19
N VAL A 4 11.57 34.23 2.82
CA VAL A 4 12.08 32.86 3.05
C VAL A 4 11.11 32.19 4.02
N ALA A 5 10.59 31.02 3.64
CA ALA A 5 9.59 30.29 4.41
C ALA A 5 10.16 29.85 5.76
N ASP A 6 9.48 30.22 6.85
CA ASP A 6 9.62 29.62 8.16
C ASP A 6 9.47 28.09 8.03
N VAL A 7 10.57 27.36 8.22
CA VAL A 7 10.49 25.96 8.68
C VAL A 7 10.00 26.04 10.12
N VAL A 8 8.67 26.05 10.29
CA VAL A 8 8.05 26.03 11.62
C VAL A 8 8.44 24.72 12.27
N ALA A 9 9.39 24.79 13.21
CA ALA A 9 9.67 23.70 14.13
C ALA A 9 8.36 23.35 14.84
N VAL A 10 7.81 22.17 14.54
CA VAL A 10 6.59 21.67 15.15
C VAL A 10 6.89 21.45 16.63
N GLY A 11 6.43 22.37 17.48
CA GLY A 11 6.59 22.27 18.93
C GLY A 11 5.97 20.96 19.47
N PRO A 12 6.45 20.47 20.63
CA PRO A 12 6.02 19.19 21.19
C PRO A 12 4.50 19.05 21.36
N ASP A 13 3.79 20.16 21.59
CA ASP A 13 2.33 20.20 21.70
C ASP A 13 1.62 20.08 20.35
N GLN A 14 2.18 20.65 19.28
CA GLN A 14 1.65 20.47 17.92
C GLN A 14 1.94 19.08 17.39
N ALA A 15 3.12 18.52 17.70
CA ALA A 15 3.44 17.13 17.42
C ALA A 15 2.49 16.20 18.18
N LYS A 16 2.22 16.44 19.47
CA LYS A 16 1.26 15.68 20.27
C LYS A 16 -0.18 15.82 19.77
N ALA A 17 -0.61 17.01 19.34
CA ALA A 17 -1.95 17.21 18.76
C ALA A 17 -2.10 16.53 17.40
N LEU A 18 -1.04 16.54 16.59
CA LEU A 18 -0.96 15.81 15.32
C LEU A 18 -0.96 14.30 15.56
N HIS A 19 -0.16 13.84 16.52
CA HIS A 19 -0.08 12.45 16.97
C HIS A 19 -1.40 11.97 17.59
N ALA A 20 -2.14 12.82 18.31
CA ALA A 20 -3.47 12.54 18.85
C ALA A 20 -4.56 12.55 17.76
N ARG A 21 -4.43 13.41 16.73
CA ARG A 21 -5.29 13.36 15.53
C ARG A 21 -5.06 12.08 14.73
N TYR A 22 -3.81 11.60 14.62
CA TYR A 22 -3.47 10.35 13.96
C TYR A 22 -3.76 9.11 14.82
N ALA A 23 -3.57 9.17 16.14
CA ALA A 23 -3.92 8.09 17.07
C ALA A 23 -5.44 7.89 17.20
N LYS A 24 -6.25 8.90 16.81
CA LYS A 24 -7.71 8.79 16.69
C LYS A 24 -8.17 8.19 15.36
N ARG A 25 -7.28 8.02 14.36
CA ARG A 25 -7.57 7.09 13.26
C ARG A 25 -7.52 5.71 13.90
N ALA A 26 -8.69 5.11 14.07
CA ALA A 26 -8.79 3.74 14.55
C ALA A 26 -7.83 2.85 13.76
N GLN A 27 -7.27 1.82 14.40
CA GLN A 27 -6.42 0.87 13.69
C GLN A 27 -7.24 0.18 12.59
N PRO A 28 -6.62 -0.15 11.44
CA PRO A 28 -7.31 -0.94 10.44
C PRO A 28 -7.62 -2.33 11.02
N PHE A 29 -8.76 -2.88 10.65
CA PHE A 29 -9.07 -4.28 10.92
C PHE A 29 -8.21 -5.16 10.01
N GLY A 30 -7.18 -5.75 10.61
CA GLY A 30 -6.41 -6.82 10.00
C GLY A 30 -7.09 -8.17 10.18
N LEU A 31 -6.71 -9.12 9.33
CA LEU A 31 -7.12 -10.51 9.50
C LEU A 31 -6.56 -11.11 10.79
N THR A 32 -7.37 -11.90 11.49
CA THR A 32 -6.92 -12.65 12.68
C THR A 32 -6.07 -13.85 12.28
N LEU A 33 -5.40 -14.48 13.25
CA LEU A 33 -4.60 -15.69 13.01
C LEU A 33 -5.47 -16.85 12.50
N GLU A 34 -6.69 -16.95 12.99
CA GLU A 34 -7.68 -17.95 12.57
C GLU A 34 -8.13 -17.72 11.13
N GLU A 35 -8.31 -16.47 10.71
CA GLU A 35 -8.67 -16.12 9.32
C GLU A 35 -7.51 -16.36 8.35
N LEU A 36 -6.28 -16.13 8.81
CA LEU A 36 -5.05 -16.35 8.06
C LEU A 36 -4.77 -17.84 7.85
N ASP A 37 -5.01 -18.65 8.88
CA ASP A 37 -4.92 -20.11 8.84
C ASP A 37 -3.62 -20.61 8.18
N PHE A 38 -2.48 -20.19 8.74
CA PHE A 38 -1.15 -20.53 8.21
C PHE A 38 -0.86 -22.03 8.14
N LYS A 39 -1.64 -22.85 8.85
CA LYS A 39 -1.56 -24.31 8.78
C LYS A 39 -1.98 -24.82 7.39
N HIS A 40 -3.05 -24.28 6.82
CA HIS A 40 -3.54 -24.68 5.50
C HIS A 40 -3.07 -23.75 4.38
N PHE A 41 -2.75 -22.50 4.70
CA PHE A 41 -2.25 -21.50 3.76
C PHE A 41 -0.86 -21.01 4.19
N PRO A 42 0.20 -21.79 3.90
CA PRO A 42 1.54 -21.43 4.32
C PRO A 42 1.96 -20.06 3.79
N MET A 43 2.71 -19.34 4.61
CA MET A 43 3.21 -18.01 4.30
C MET A 43 4.45 -18.08 3.39
N HIS A 44 4.43 -17.26 2.36
CA HIS A 44 5.57 -16.93 1.52
C HIS A 44 6.07 -15.54 1.86
N ASN A 45 7.37 -15.31 1.65
CA ASN A 45 7.99 -14.00 1.78
C ASN A 45 8.85 -13.69 0.54
N GLY A 46 9.10 -12.41 0.29
CA GLY A 46 9.86 -11.96 -0.87
C GLY A 46 10.47 -10.59 -0.69
N HIS A 47 11.62 -10.39 -1.34
CA HIS A 47 12.31 -9.11 -1.46
C HIS A 47 12.82 -8.93 -2.90
N PRO A 48 12.75 -7.73 -3.51
CA PRO A 48 12.19 -6.47 -2.97
C PRO A 48 10.67 -6.53 -2.73
N GLY A 49 10.15 -5.58 -1.95
CA GLY A 49 8.72 -5.47 -1.68
C GLY A 49 7.92 -5.26 -2.96
N ILE A 50 6.80 -5.95 -3.10
CA ILE A 50 5.93 -5.85 -4.30
C ILE A 50 5.08 -4.60 -4.15
N PRO A 51 5.17 -3.59 -5.04
CA PRO A 51 4.34 -2.39 -4.96
C PRO A 51 2.86 -2.71 -5.21
N VAL A 52 1.97 -2.22 -4.36
CA VAL A 52 0.52 -2.50 -4.42
C VAL A 52 -0.32 -1.26 -4.14
N LYS A 53 -1.59 -1.34 -4.55
CA LYS A 53 -2.69 -0.61 -3.94
C LYS A 53 -3.51 -1.60 -3.12
N ALA A 54 -3.89 -1.22 -1.90
CA ALA A 54 -4.67 -2.10 -1.03
C ALA A 54 -5.84 -1.36 -0.39
N TRP A 55 -7.02 -2.00 -0.38
CA TRP A 55 -8.15 -1.53 0.41
C TRP A 55 -7.98 -1.95 1.86
N LEU A 56 -7.91 -0.96 2.77
CA LEU A 56 -7.89 -1.17 4.22
C LEU A 56 -9.23 -0.80 4.82
N ARG A 57 -9.71 -1.61 5.76
CA ARG A 57 -10.95 -1.34 6.49
C ARG A 57 -10.66 -0.75 7.86
N PHE A 58 -11.35 0.32 8.19
CA PHE A 58 -11.37 0.96 9.50
C PHE A 58 -12.79 0.87 10.09
N PRO A 59 -12.98 1.07 11.41
CA PRO A 59 -14.31 1.09 12.03
C PRO A 59 -15.35 1.93 11.29
N ASN A 60 -14.96 3.10 10.78
CA ASN A 60 -15.91 4.06 10.22
C ASN A 60 -15.75 4.28 8.69
N CYS A 61 -14.74 3.70 8.05
CA CYS A 61 -14.45 3.94 6.63
C CYS A 61 -13.63 2.82 5.99
N ALA A 62 -13.43 2.90 4.68
CA ALA A 62 -12.40 2.14 3.97
C ALA A 62 -11.52 3.11 3.18
N GLU A 63 -10.23 2.83 3.12
CA GLU A 63 -9.25 3.66 2.42
C GLU A 63 -8.42 2.81 1.46
N LEU A 64 -8.13 3.35 0.28
CA LEU A 64 -7.22 2.75 -0.69
C LEU A 64 -5.82 3.32 -0.47
N VAL A 65 -4.91 2.51 0.05
CA VAL A 65 -3.54 2.93 0.35
C VAL A 65 -2.55 2.45 -0.70
N ASP A 66 -1.45 3.18 -0.80
CA ASP A 66 -0.28 2.79 -1.58
C ASP A 66 0.74 2.16 -0.63
N GLY A 67 1.21 0.97 -0.97
CA GLY A 67 2.07 0.21 -0.08
C GLY A 67 2.88 -0.85 -0.80
N GLU A 68 3.52 -1.70 0.01
CA GLU A 68 4.36 -2.80 -0.42
C GLU A 68 3.93 -4.08 0.30
N VAL A 69 4.04 -5.20 -0.40
CA VAL A 69 3.82 -6.54 0.16
C VAL A 69 5.15 -7.28 0.23
N PHE A 70 5.50 -7.75 1.43
CA PHE A 70 6.70 -8.55 1.69
C PHE A 70 6.37 -10.01 2.06
N ALA A 71 5.16 -10.25 2.57
CA ALA A 71 4.68 -11.58 2.93
C ALA A 71 3.25 -11.80 2.44
N TRP A 72 2.94 -13.01 1.98
CA TRP A 72 1.63 -13.37 1.48
C TRP A 72 1.34 -14.87 1.65
N THR A 73 0.08 -15.23 1.65
CA THR A 73 -0.40 -16.61 1.50
C THR A 73 -1.18 -16.71 0.19
N ALA A 74 -1.76 -17.87 -0.10
CA ALA A 74 -2.70 -18.01 -1.22
C ALA A 74 -3.97 -17.15 -1.06
N LYS A 75 -4.31 -16.71 0.16
CA LYS A 75 -5.57 -16.00 0.47
C LYS A 75 -5.39 -14.58 0.98
N ALA A 76 -4.21 -14.21 1.48
CA ALA A 76 -3.99 -12.94 2.15
C ALA A 76 -2.61 -12.36 1.86
N ALA A 77 -2.43 -11.07 2.11
CA ALA A 77 -1.16 -10.38 1.97
C ALA A 77 -0.93 -9.41 3.14
N GLU A 78 0.31 -9.35 3.63
CA GLU A 78 0.76 -8.35 4.58
C GLU A 78 1.11 -7.07 3.83
N VAL A 79 0.27 -6.05 3.96
CA VAL A 79 0.48 -4.75 3.34
C VAL A 79 1.21 -3.86 4.32
N THR A 80 2.35 -3.31 3.89
CA THR A 80 3.09 -2.27 4.60
C THR A 80 2.89 -0.93 3.89
N TRP A 81 2.53 0.12 4.63
CA TRP A 81 2.35 1.46 4.07
C TRP A 81 2.84 2.52 5.05
N LYS A 82 3.04 3.74 4.54
CA LYS A 82 3.42 4.90 5.34
C LYS A 82 2.22 5.84 5.49
N ASP A 83 1.97 6.30 6.71
CA ASP A 83 1.07 7.43 6.99
C ASP A 83 1.82 8.42 7.89
N GLY A 84 2.20 9.56 7.31
CA GLY A 84 3.12 10.51 7.91
C GLY A 84 4.48 9.89 8.25
N PRO A 85 5.00 10.06 9.48
CA PRO A 85 6.28 9.49 9.89
C PRO A 85 6.20 8.01 10.29
N TYR A 86 4.99 7.43 10.33
CA TYR A 86 4.78 6.06 10.81
C TYR A 86 4.67 5.08 9.64
N THR A 87 5.26 3.91 9.85
CA THR A 87 5.08 2.75 8.96
C THR A 87 4.15 1.77 9.66
N TYR A 88 3.09 1.39 8.96
CA TYR A 88 2.09 0.45 9.44
C TYR A 88 2.14 -0.83 8.64
N ARG A 89 1.65 -1.91 9.23
CA ARG A 89 1.48 -3.21 8.59
C ARG A 89 0.15 -3.81 8.99
N THR A 90 -0.51 -4.49 8.06
CA THR A 90 -1.70 -5.28 8.37
C THR A 90 -1.93 -6.34 7.31
N TRP A 91 -2.56 -7.45 7.70
CA TRP A 91 -2.98 -8.47 6.76
C TRP A 91 -4.37 -8.16 6.22
N VAL A 92 -4.52 -8.28 4.90
CA VAL A 92 -5.79 -8.16 4.21
C VAL A 92 -6.01 -9.34 3.29
N TRP A 93 -7.26 -9.60 2.91
CA TRP A 93 -7.59 -10.56 1.87
C TRP A 93 -6.86 -10.21 0.57
N ALA A 94 -6.35 -11.22 -0.14
CA ALA A 94 -5.62 -11.02 -1.39
C ALA A 94 -6.46 -10.30 -2.45
N SER A 95 -7.78 -10.49 -2.43
CA SER A 95 -8.74 -9.78 -3.30
C SER A 95 -8.85 -8.28 -3.02
N ALA A 96 -8.41 -7.81 -1.84
CA ALA A 96 -8.34 -6.39 -1.50
C ALA A 96 -7.06 -5.71 -2.04
N VAL A 97 -6.15 -6.49 -2.63
CA VAL A 97 -4.83 -6.03 -3.06
C VAL A 97 -4.72 -6.09 -4.58
N THR A 98 -4.35 -4.96 -5.17
CA THR A 98 -4.02 -4.87 -6.59
C THR A 98 -2.54 -4.56 -6.73
N ARG A 99 -1.79 -5.40 -7.44
CA ARG A 99 -0.40 -5.11 -7.77
C ARG A 99 -0.34 -3.84 -8.63
N ARG A 100 0.52 -2.90 -8.25
CA ARG A 100 0.89 -1.84 -9.16
C ARG A 100 1.84 -2.47 -10.16
N LYS A 101 1.42 -2.55 -11.42
CA LYS A 101 2.42 -2.63 -12.48
C LYS A 101 3.22 -1.34 -12.35
N GLU A 102 4.52 -1.43 -12.08
CA GLU A 102 5.39 -0.35 -12.50
C GLU A 102 5.01 -0.05 -13.94
N VAL A 103 4.78 1.23 -14.24
CA VAL A 103 4.78 1.67 -15.63
C VAL A 103 6.23 1.57 -16.08
N ALA A 104 6.75 0.34 -16.22
CA ALA A 104 7.87 0.04 -17.06
C ALA A 104 7.49 0.66 -18.41
N GLY A 105 8.29 1.64 -18.83
CA GLY A 105 7.92 2.66 -19.79
C GLY A 105 7.07 2.16 -20.95
N ARG A 106 5.98 2.88 -21.18
CA ARG A 106 5.50 3.31 -22.50
C ARG A 106 6.48 2.97 -23.63
N ASN A 107 6.43 1.74 -24.16
CA ASN A 107 7.03 1.30 -25.44
C ASN A 107 6.48 -0.07 -25.88
N LEU A 108 5.25 -0.43 -25.51
CA LEU A 108 4.49 -1.50 -26.18
C LEU A 108 3.82 -0.93 -27.45
N GLY A 109 4.63 -0.24 -28.24
CA GLY A 109 4.25 0.54 -29.41
C GLY A 109 5.12 0.17 -30.60
N GLU A 110 5.26 -1.12 -30.88
CA GLU A 110 5.54 -1.57 -32.24
C GLU A 110 4.68 -2.81 -32.50
N ARG A 111 3.38 -2.57 -32.72
CA ARG A 111 2.62 -3.47 -33.58
C ARG A 111 3.25 -3.29 -34.95
N VAL A 112 4.16 -4.18 -35.34
CA VAL A 112 4.43 -4.39 -36.76
C VAL A 112 3.06 -4.68 -37.38
N ARG A 113 2.53 -3.70 -38.12
CA ARG A 113 1.40 -3.93 -39.01
C ARG A 113 1.88 -4.99 -39.98
N ASN A 114 1.37 -6.20 -39.80
CA ASN A 114 1.48 -7.24 -40.80
C ASN A 114 0.52 -6.86 -41.92
N ASP A 115 0.94 -5.93 -42.77
CA ASP A 115 0.24 -5.65 -44.02
C ASP A 115 0.69 -6.72 -45.01
N SER A 116 0.08 -7.90 -44.86
CA SER A 116 -0.09 -8.82 -45.98
C SER A 116 -1.02 -8.16 -47.00
N ASN A 117 -0.53 -8.11 -48.25
CA ASN A 117 -1.22 -7.93 -49.54
C ASN A 117 -1.04 -6.59 -50.29
N ASN A 118 -0.20 -6.66 -51.33
CA ASN A 118 -0.35 -6.26 -52.75
C ASN A 118 1.05 -5.84 -53.25
N GLU A 119 1.64 -6.35 -54.34
CA GLU A 119 1.20 -7.07 -55.55
C GLU A 119 2.19 -8.18 -55.91
#